data_AF-A0A2K8XE09-F1
#
_entry.id   AF-A0A2K8XE09-F1
#
_cell.length_a   1.000
_cell.length_b   1.000
_cell.length_c   1.000
_cell.angle_alpha   90.00
_cell.angle_beta   90.00
_cell.angle_gamma   90.00
#
_symmetry.space_group_name_H-M   'P 1'
#
loop_
_entity.id
_entity.type
_entity.pdbx_description
1 polymer ?
#
loop_
_entity_poly.entity_id
_entity_poly.type
_entity_poly.pdbx_seq_one_letter_code
_entity_poly.pdbx_strand_id
1 'polypeptide(L)'
;MEIKPQKRHKALQPLSREHHHGLLLSWKIRSGFSKNIEPKRMRIYADWFFKTHLIPHFKMEETHIFTILENDNELVKKALADHRRLKRLFAETEDDAKTLSKIEEELEQHIRFEERILFPEIQKVATEAQMLQIEEIHNPESFEDKLDDEFWR
;
A
#
# COMPACT_ATOMS: atom_id res chain seq x y z
N MET A 1 -2.06 -20.08 -16.89
CA MET A 1 -3.51 -19.98 -16.66
C MET A 1 -3.82 -18.52 -16.36
N GLU A 2 -4.66 -17.87 -17.16
CA GLU A 2 -5.13 -16.52 -16.84
C GLU A 2 -6.01 -16.60 -15.59
N ILE A 3 -5.51 -16.09 -14.47
CA ILE A 3 -6.29 -15.98 -13.24
C ILE A 3 -7.33 -14.89 -13.49
N LYS A 4 -8.59 -15.28 -13.68
CA LYS A 4 -9.69 -14.30 -13.74
C LYS A 4 -9.69 -13.49 -12.44
N PRO A 5 -9.76 -12.15 -12.50
CA PRO A 5 -9.86 -11.33 -11.30
C PRO A 5 -11.09 -11.74 -10.50
N GLN A 6 -10.89 -12.26 -9.29
CA GLN A 6 -11.98 -12.56 -8.39
C GLN A 6 -12.61 -11.23 -7.95
N LYS A 7 -13.94 -11.16 -7.93
CA LYS A 7 -14.63 -9.98 -7.39
C LYS A 7 -14.25 -9.84 -5.91
N ARG A 8 -13.70 -8.67 -5.54
CA ARG A 8 -13.28 -8.35 -4.17
C ARG A 8 -14.50 -8.29 -3.24
N HIS A 9 -14.44 -9.00 -2.12
CA HIS A 9 -15.44 -8.97 -1.06
C HIS A 9 -15.59 -7.54 -0.52
N LYS A 10 -16.81 -7.14 -0.14
CA LYS A 10 -17.12 -5.77 0.28
C LYS A 10 -16.19 -5.27 1.39
N ALA A 11 -15.97 -6.10 2.41
CA ALA A 11 -15.08 -5.81 3.53
C ALA A 11 -13.64 -5.44 3.12
N LEU A 12 -13.13 -6.00 2.03
CA LEU A 12 -11.76 -5.73 1.56
C LEU A 12 -11.69 -4.57 0.54
N GLN A 13 -12.82 -4.07 0.04
CA GLN A 13 -12.82 -2.97 -0.93
C GLN A 13 -12.24 -1.66 -0.38
N PRO A 14 -12.43 -1.28 0.90
CA PRO A 14 -11.77 -0.11 1.48
C PRO A 14 -10.23 -0.18 1.34
N LEU A 15 -9.62 -1.30 1.71
CA LEU A 15 -8.17 -1.53 1.52
C LEU A 15 -7.76 -1.42 0.05
N SER A 16 -8.53 -2.00 -0.87
CA SER A 16 -8.26 -1.86 -2.30
C SER A 16 -8.37 -0.41 -2.81
N ARG A 17 -9.16 0.45 -2.16
CA ARG A 17 -9.18 1.90 -2.47
C ARG A 17 -7.92 2.58 -1.94
N GLU A 18 -7.47 2.23 -0.75
CA GLU A 18 -6.21 2.73 -0.18
C GLU A 18 -5.00 2.31 -1.05
N HIS A 19 -5.01 1.08 -1.57
CA HIS A 19 -4.05 0.62 -2.58
C HIS A 19 -4.05 1.46 -3.85
N HIS A 20 -5.20 1.94 -4.30
CA HIS A 20 -5.25 2.84 -5.44
C HIS A 20 -4.49 4.15 -5.16
N HIS A 21 -4.59 4.69 -3.94
CA HIS A 21 -3.82 5.86 -3.53
C HIS A 21 -2.31 5.55 -3.43
N GLY A 22 -1.93 4.36 -2.94
CA GLY A 22 -0.54 3.91 -2.95
C GLY A 22 0.05 3.81 -4.36
N LEU A 23 -0.70 3.25 -5.31
CA LEU A 23 -0.31 3.24 -6.73
C LEU A 23 -0.22 4.65 -7.32
N LEU A 24 -1.10 5.57 -6.89
CA LEU A 24 -1.04 6.96 -7.28
C LEU A 24 0.25 7.62 -6.77
N LEU A 25 0.73 7.32 -5.56
CA LEU A 25 2.04 7.77 -5.09
C LEU A 25 3.17 7.29 -6.03
N SER A 26 3.21 5.99 -6.37
CA SER A 26 4.21 5.46 -7.32
C SER A 26 4.16 6.20 -8.67
N TRP A 27 2.95 6.45 -9.19
CA TRP A 27 2.78 7.26 -10.40
C TRP A 27 3.25 8.71 -10.24
N LYS A 28 2.93 9.39 -9.13
CA LYS A 28 3.36 10.77 -8.85
C LYS A 28 4.88 10.87 -8.86
N ILE A 29 5.58 9.95 -8.19
CA ILE A 29 7.05 9.87 -8.16
C ILE A 29 7.60 9.72 -9.60
N ARG A 30 7.09 8.77 -10.38
CA ARG A 30 7.52 8.57 -11.78
C ARG A 30 7.26 9.81 -12.65
N SER A 31 6.12 10.46 -12.50
CA SER A 31 5.79 11.72 -13.19
C SER A 31 6.81 12.82 -12.84
N GLY A 32 7.13 12.99 -11.56
CA GLY A 32 8.11 13.97 -11.13
C GLY A 32 9.50 13.72 -11.71
N PHE A 33 9.97 12.47 -11.75
CA PHE A 33 11.21 12.13 -12.46
C PHE A 33 11.16 12.48 -13.95
N SER A 34 10.08 12.12 -14.65
CA SER A 34 9.91 12.43 -16.09
C SER A 34 9.94 13.93 -16.41
N LYS A 35 9.54 14.75 -15.41
CA LYS A 35 9.47 16.21 -15.49
C LYS A 35 10.75 16.89 -14.96
N ASN A 36 11.77 16.11 -14.60
CA ASN A 36 13.01 16.58 -13.97
C ASN A 36 12.76 17.40 -12.68
N ILE A 37 11.78 17.01 -11.89
CA ILE A 37 11.49 17.62 -10.58
C ILE A 37 12.61 17.25 -9.61
N GLU A 38 13.01 18.21 -8.78
CA GLU A 38 14.02 17.98 -7.74
C GLU A 38 13.57 16.84 -6.79
N PRO A 39 14.41 15.81 -6.55
CA PRO A 39 14.08 14.69 -5.67
C PRO A 39 13.60 15.10 -4.28
N LYS A 40 14.23 16.12 -3.67
CA LYS A 40 13.83 16.65 -2.36
C LYS A 40 12.39 17.16 -2.33
N ARG A 41 11.93 17.82 -3.40
CA ARG A 41 10.56 18.31 -3.53
C ARG A 41 9.56 17.14 -3.54
N MET A 42 9.86 16.10 -4.32
CA MET A 42 9.03 14.88 -4.34
C MET A 42 9.03 14.16 -2.99
N ARG A 43 10.18 14.15 -2.30
CA ARG A 43 10.34 13.49 -1.01
C ARG A 43 9.41 14.04 0.06
N ILE A 44 9.18 15.36 0.09
CA ILE A 44 8.26 16.01 1.03
C ILE A 44 6.85 15.41 0.94
N TYR A 45 6.34 15.23 -0.28
CA TYR A 45 5.03 14.61 -0.49
C TYR A 45 5.05 13.12 -0.14
N ALA A 46 6.08 12.39 -0.55
CA ALA A 46 6.19 10.96 -0.29
C ALA A 46 6.24 10.65 1.22
N ASP A 47 7.00 11.43 1.99
CA ASP A 47 7.10 11.28 3.45
C ASP A 47 5.81 11.64 4.18
N TRP A 48 5.09 12.66 3.69
CA TRP A 48 3.75 12.97 4.19
C TRP A 48 2.82 11.78 3.96
N PHE A 49 2.73 11.29 2.71
CA PHE A 49 1.84 10.18 2.34
C PHE A 49 2.18 8.91 3.13
N PHE A 50 3.47 8.64 3.33
CA PHE A 50 3.91 7.51 4.12
C PHE A 50 3.42 7.59 5.57
N LYS A 51 3.55 8.76 6.21
CA LYS A 51 3.13 8.96 7.60
C LYS A 51 1.61 8.94 7.78
N THR A 52 0.87 9.55 6.86
CA THR A 52 -0.58 9.74 7.01
C THR A 52 -1.41 8.60 6.43
N HIS A 53 -0.90 7.85 5.45
CA HIS A 53 -1.67 6.81 4.77
C HIS A 53 -1.01 5.43 4.85
N LEU A 54 0.26 5.28 4.45
CA LEU A 54 0.87 3.93 4.40
C LEU A 54 1.09 3.33 5.78
N ILE A 55 1.55 4.09 6.78
CA ILE A 55 1.76 3.55 8.13
C ILE A 55 0.43 3.07 8.75
N PRO A 56 -0.66 3.86 8.76
CA PRO A 56 -1.97 3.39 9.23
C PRO A 56 -2.47 2.18 8.45
N HIS A 57 -2.34 2.19 7.12
CA HIS A 57 -2.73 1.09 6.25
C HIS A 57 -2.02 -0.22 6.63
N PHE A 58 -0.68 -0.21 6.67
CA PHE A 58 0.10 -1.38 7.07
C PHE A 58 -0.30 -1.89 8.46
N LYS A 59 -0.55 -0.99 9.42
CA LYS A 59 -0.98 -1.40 10.76
C LYS A 59 -2.34 -2.09 10.74
N MET A 60 -3.28 -1.59 9.93
CA MET A 60 -4.60 -2.20 9.76
C MET A 60 -4.46 -3.62 9.21
N GLU A 61 -3.66 -3.78 8.17
CA GLU A 61 -3.43 -5.08 7.55
C GLU A 61 -2.76 -6.08 8.51
N GLU A 62 -1.66 -5.65 9.14
CA GLU A 62 -0.88 -6.45 10.08
C GLU A 62 -1.74 -6.91 11.28
N THR A 63 -2.65 -6.07 11.76
CA THR A 63 -3.43 -6.33 12.99
C THR A 63 -4.71 -7.13 12.75
N HIS A 64 -5.33 -6.98 11.57
CA HIS A 64 -6.70 -7.47 11.35
C HIS A 64 -6.86 -8.35 10.11
N ILE A 65 -6.02 -8.14 9.09
CA ILE A 65 -6.18 -8.80 7.79
C ILE A 65 -5.27 -10.02 7.70
N PHE A 66 -3.99 -9.83 7.97
CA PHE A 66 -3.00 -10.91 7.90
C PHE A 66 -3.21 -11.98 8.98
N THR A 67 -3.85 -11.63 10.09
CA THR A 67 -4.20 -12.54 11.19
C THR A 67 -5.28 -13.56 10.83
N ILE A 68 -5.95 -13.42 9.68
CA ILE A 68 -6.91 -14.40 9.17
C ILE A 68 -6.20 -15.67 8.69
N LEU A 69 -5.00 -15.51 8.12
CA LEU A 69 -4.15 -16.63 7.76
C LEU A 69 -3.33 -17.07 8.97
N GLU A 70 -2.86 -18.31 8.94
CA GLU A 70 -1.97 -18.83 9.99
C GLU A 70 -0.67 -18.00 10.06
N ASN A 71 -0.13 -17.82 11.26
CA ASN A 71 1.07 -17.00 11.50
C ASN A 71 2.30 -17.44 10.68
N ASP A 72 2.37 -18.72 10.31
CA ASP A 72 3.45 -19.27 9.50
C ASP A 72 3.21 -19.22 7.99
N ASN A 73 2.13 -18.60 7.54
CA ASN A 73 1.82 -18.47 6.13
C ASN A 73 2.89 -17.65 5.38
N GLU A 74 3.46 -18.24 4.34
CA GLU A 74 4.55 -17.63 3.57
C GLU A 74 4.14 -16.32 2.86
N LEU A 75 2.86 -16.17 2.49
CA LEU A 75 2.36 -14.93 1.88
C LEU A 75 2.32 -13.78 2.90
N VAL A 76 1.92 -14.07 4.14
CA VAL A 76 1.95 -13.11 5.25
C VAL A 76 3.39 -12.73 5.59
N LYS A 77 4.30 -13.71 5.70
CA LYS A 77 5.73 -13.44 5.92
C LYS A 77 6.32 -12.54 4.86
N LYS A 78 5.94 -12.75 3.58
CA LYS A 78 6.33 -11.89 2.47
C LYS A 78 5.77 -10.46 2.64
N ALA A 79 4.47 -10.29 2.87
CA ALA A 79 3.87 -8.95 3.06
C ALA A 79 4.56 -8.18 4.20
N LEU A 80 4.79 -8.83 5.34
CA LEU A 80 5.50 -8.24 6.47
C LEU A 80 6.95 -7.87 6.13
N ALA A 81 7.63 -8.67 5.30
CA ALA A 81 8.97 -8.35 4.83
C ALA A 81 8.98 -7.14 3.90
N ASP A 82 7.99 -7.04 3.01
CA ASP A 82 7.80 -5.90 2.11
C ASP A 82 7.51 -4.62 2.93
N HIS A 83 6.62 -4.67 3.93
CA HIS A 83 6.36 -3.56 4.86
C HIS A 83 7.65 -3.08 5.54
N ARG A 84 8.45 -4.00 6.09
CA ARG A 84 9.74 -3.67 6.73
C ARG A 84 10.72 -3.06 5.73
N ARG A 85 10.71 -3.49 4.48
CA ARG A 85 11.56 -2.93 3.43
C ARG A 85 11.13 -1.52 3.06
N LEU A 86 9.84 -1.27 2.83
CA LEU A 86 9.29 0.05 2.57
C LEU A 86 9.56 1.02 3.73
N LYS A 87 9.30 0.59 4.98
CA LYS A 87 9.62 1.38 6.18
C LYS A 87 11.10 1.81 6.23
N ARG A 88 12.03 0.93 5.83
CA ARG A 88 13.47 1.27 5.73
C ARG A 88 13.77 2.26 4.61
N LEU A 89 13.17 2.10 3.43
CA LEU A 89 13.35 3.04 2.32
C LEU A 89 12.89 4.45 2.70
N PHE A 90 11.74 4.58 3.36
CA PHE A 90 11.26 5.90 3.83
C PHE A 90 12.09 6.49 4.98
N ALA A 91 12.93 5.70 5.64
CA ALA A 91 13.88 6.20 6.65
C ALA A 91 15.25 6.60 6.06
N GLU A 92 15.53 6.19 4.81
CA GLU A 92 16.79 6.50 4.13
C GLU A 92 16.84 7.97 3.71
N THR A 93 17.99 8.62 3.92
CA THR A 93 18.18 10.07 3.69
C THR A 93 19.44 10.41 2.89
N GLU A 94 20.25 9.42 2.52
CA GLU A 94 21.50 9.66 1.78
C GLU A 94 21.27 10.13 0.33
N ASP A 95 20.33 9.50 -0.38
CA ASP A 95 20.06 9.75 -1.80
C ASP A 95 18.56 9.65 -2.08
N ASP A 96 17.90 10.82 -2.14
CA ASP A 96 16.45 10.91 -2.39
C ASP A 96 16.07 10.37 -3.77
N ALA A 97 16.87 10.60 -4.81
CA ALA A 97 16.53 10.15 -6.16
C ALA A 97 16.50 8.61 -6.22
N LYS A 98 17.57 7.98 -5.74
CA LYS A 98 17.67 6.52 -5.68
C LYS A 98 16.62 5.92 -4.76
N THR A 99 16.34 6.56 -3.64
CA THR A 99 15.35 6.06 -2.67
C THR A 99 13.94 6.14 -3.21
N LEU A 100 13.55 7.27 -3.80
CA LEU A 100 12.23 7.45 -4.42
C LEU A 100 12.00 6.46 -5.57
N SER A 101 13.01 6.22 -6.41
CA SER A 101 12.92 5.21 -7.48
C SER A 101 12.71 3.80 -6.93
N LYS A 102 13.29 3.44 -5.78
CA LYS A 102 13.01 2.15 -5.13
C LYS A 102 11.63 2.12 -4.48
N ILE A 103 11.20 3.22 -3.85
CA ILE A 103 9.89 3.31 -3.19
C ILE A 103 8.78 3.05 -4.21
N GLU A 104 8.80 3.73 -5.36
CA GLU A 104 7.71 3.61 -6.34
C GLU A 104 7.58 2.18 -6.89
N GLU A 105 8.72 1.53 -7.16
CA GLU A 105 8.78 0.17 -7.67
C GLU A 105 8.31 -0.85 -6.62
N GLU A 106 8.88 -0.79 -5.42
CA GLU A 106 8.59 -1.72 -4.33
C GLU A 106 7.14 -1.62 -3.85
N LEU A 107 6.61 -0.39 -3.74
CA LEU A 107 5.22 -0.18 -3.33
C LEU A 107 4.25 -0.72 -4.38
N GLU A 108 4.52 -0.50 -5.67
CA GLU A 108 3.68 -1.06 -6.74
C GLU A 108 3.72 -2.59 -6.76
N GLN A 109 4.90 -3.19 -6.59
CA GLN A 109 5.06 -4.65 -6.55
C GLN A 109 4.33 -5.26 -5.35
N HIS A 110 4.47 -4.64 -4.18
CA HIS A 110 3.80 -5.04 -2.95
C HIS A 110 2.27 -4.98 -3.09
N ILE A 111 1.71 -3.84 -3.51
CA ILE A 111 0.25 -3.69 -3.72
C ILE A 111 -0.27 -4.71 -4.74
N ARG A 112 0.46 -4.93 -5.84
CA ARG A 112 0.05 -5.94 -6.84
C ARG A 112 0.07 -7.35 -6.28
N PHE A 113 1.07 -7.67 -5.46
CA PHE A 113 1.14 -8.96 -4.78
C PHE A 113 -0.08 -9.16 -3.88
N GLU A 114 -0.45 -8.15 -3.10
CA GLU A 114 -1.57 -8.27 -2.17
C GLU A 114 -2.90 -8.41 -2.89
N GLU A 115 -3.14 -7.52 -3.86
CA GLU A 115 -4.37 -7.54 -4.64
C GLU A 115 -4.54 -8.84 -5.44
N ARG A 116 -3.47 -9.36 -6.04
CA ARG A 116 -3.58 -10.50 -6.97
C ARG A 116 -3.38 -11.86 -6.31
N ILE A 117 -2.74 -11.90 -5.15
CA ILE A 117 -2.32 -13.15 -4.50
C ILE A 117 -2.81 -13.20 -3.07
N LEU A 118 -2.39 -12.30 -2.19
CA LEU A 118 -2.67 -12.41 -0.76
C LEU A 118 -4.16 -12.26 -0.43
N PHE A 119 -4.81 -11.18 -0.86
CA PHE A 119 -6.22 -10.93 -0.54
C PHE A 119 -7.16 -11.99 -1.13
N PRO A 120 -6.95 -12.51 -2.36
CA PRO A 120 -7.68 -13.69 -2.83
C PRO A 120 -7.54 -14.92 -1.91
N GLU A 121 -6.33 -15.23 -1.40
CA GLU A 121 -6.16 -16.34 -0.46
C GLU A 121 -6.86 -16.09 0.88
N ILE A 122 -6.76 -14.87 1.42
CA ILE A 122 -7.49 -14.47 2.64
C ILE A 122 -9.00 -14.64 2.43
N GLN A 123 -9.53 -14.19 1.29
CA GLN A 123 -10.95 -14.27 0.98
C GLN A 123 -11.47 -15.70 0.85
N LYS A 124 -10.62 -16.68 0.53
CA LYS A 124 -11.02 -18.10 0.45
C LYS A 124 -11.24 -18.72 1.82
N VAL A 125 -10.49 -18.28 2.83
CA VAL A 125 -10.48 -18.91 4.17
C VAL A 125 -11.20 -18.10 5.23
N ALA A 126 -11.39 -16.79 5.01
CA ALA A 126 -12.05 -15.92 5.96
C ALA A 126 -13.50 -16.35 6.22
N THR A 127 -13.86 -16.39 7.50
CA THR A 127 -15.25 -16.57 7.93
C THR A 127 -16.06 -15.29 7.72
N GLU A 128 -17.39 -15.42 7.65
CA GLU A 128 -18.28 -14.26 7.57
C GLU A 128 -18.10 -13.31 8.76
N ALA A 129 -17.92 -13.85 9.97
CA ALA A 129 -17.65 -13.06 11.17
C ALA A 129 -16.36 -12.23 11.06
N GLN A 130 -15.28 -12.81 10.53
CA GLN A 130 -14.02 -12.09 10.27
C GLN A 130 -14.21 -11.00 9.21
N MET A 131 -14.97 -11.28 8.14
CA MET A 131 -15.27 -10.29 7.10
C MET A 131 -16.11 -9.12 7.63
N LEU A 132 -17.12 -9.40 8.46
CA LEU A 132 -17.94 -8.36 9.10
C LEU A 132 -17.09 -7.50 10.04
N GLN A 133 -16.20 -8.11 10.82
CA GLN A 133 -15.28 -7.38 11.68
C GLN A 133 -14.38 -6.43 10.88
N ILE A 134 -13.86 -6.86 9.72
CA ILE A 134 -13.08 -5.98 8.84
C ILE A 134 -13.93 -4.80 8.35
N GLU A 135 -15.17 -5.06 7.94
CA GLU A 135 -16.09 -4.02 7.46
C GLU A 135 -16.43 -3.00 8.54
N GLU A 136 -16.59 -3.42 9.79
CA GLU A 136 -16.85 -2.52 10.93
C GLU A 136 -15.64 -1.66 11.30
N ILE A 137 -14.43 -2.23 11.26
CA ILE A 137 -13.20 -1.50 11.59
C ILE A 137 -12.86 -0.47 10.49
N HIS A 138 -13.17 -0.79 9.24
CA HIS A 138 -13.04 0.16 8.13
C HIS A 138 -14.26 1.08 8.03
N ASN A 139 -14.29 2.10 8.88
CA ASN A 139 -15.10 3.29 8.61
C ASN A 139 -14.28 4.24 7.72
N PRO A 140 -14.65 4.47 6.45
CA PRO A 140 -13.82 5.23 5.53
C PRO A 140 -13.81 6.71 5.92
N GLU A 141 -12.71 7.17 6.53
CA GLU A 141 -12.36 8.57 6.42
C GLU A 141 -12.05 8.87 4.95
N SER A 142 -12.52 10.02 4.45
CA SER A 142 -12.24 10.44 3.09
C SER A 142 -10.75 10.65 2.91
N PHE A 143 -10.16 10.05 1.87
CA PHE A 143 -8.79 10.37 1.48
C PHE A 143 -8.67 11.87 1.17
N GLU A 144 -7.84 12.56 1.95
CA GLU A 144 -7.48 13.96 1.70
C GLU A 144 -6.08 14.02 1.09
N ASP A 145 -6.02 14.37 -0.19
CA ASP A 145 -4.75 14.54 -0.90
C ASP A 145 -4.06 15.84 -0.48
N LYS A 146 -2.73 15.84 -0.50
CA LYS A 146 -1.91 17.01 -0.22
C LYS A 146 -1.62 17.75 -1.52
N LEU A 147 -2.41 18.78 -1.78
CA LEU A 147 -2.42 19.55 -3.04
C LEU A 147 -1.67 20.90 -2.95
N ASP A 148 -0.90 21.13 -1.89
CA ASP A 148 -0.10 22.36 -1.72
C ASP A 148 1.04 22.46 -2.73
N ASP A 149 1.61 21.33 -3.13
CA ASP A 149 2.69 21.26 -4.11
C ASP A 149 2.53 20.08 -5.10
N GLU A 150 1.73 20.31 -6.14
CA GLU A 150 1.38 19.31 -7.16
C GLU A 150 2.49 19.11 -8.20
N PHE A 151 3.67 18.67 -7.77
CA PHE A 151 4.85 18.49 -8.64
C PHE A 151 4.65 17.52 -9.81
N TRP A 152 3.61 16.67 -9.75
CA TRP A 152 3.26 15.69 -10.78
C TRP A 152 2.45 16.28 -11.95
N ARG A 153 2.04 17.55 -11.86
CA ARG A 153 1.29 18.25 -12.92
C ARG A 153 2.16 18.85 -14.00
#